data_AF-A0A844FGS5-F1
#
_entry.id   AF-A0A844FGS5-F1
#
_cell.length_a   1.000
_cell.length_b   1.000
_cell.length_c   1.000
_cell.angle_alpha   90.00
_cell.angle_beta   90.00
_cell.angle_gamma   90.00
#
_symmetry.space_group_name_H-M   'P 1'
#
loop_
_entity.id
_entity.type
_entity.pdbx_description
1 polymer ?
#
loop_
_entity_poly.entity_id
_entity_poly.type
_entity_poly.pdbx_seq_one_letter_code
_entity_poly.pdbx_strand_id
1 'polypeptide(L)' 'MFDFYNLFYGMNYLSKEDVYEAARWGCITKEEYKTITGEDYVEP' A
#
# COMPACT_ATOMS: atom_id res chain seq x y z
N MET A 1 7.11 -8.24 -1.00
CA MET A 1 6.85 -6.81 -1.27
C MET A 1 6.11 -6.14 -0.14
N PHE A 2 5.11 -6.78 0.46
CA PHE A 2 4.34 -6.23 1.59
C PHE A 2 5.15 -5.67 2.76
N ASP A 3 6.10 -6.42 3.33
CA ASP A 3 6.95 -5.91 4.42
C ASP A 3 7.69 -4.62 4.07
N PHE A 4 8.11 -4.47 2.81
CA PHE A 4 8.76 -3.25 2.33
C PHE A 4 7.77 -2.07 2.36
N TYR A 5 6.62 -2.19 1.71
CA TYR A 5 5.64 -1.10 1.68
C TYR A 5 5.09 -0.79 3.08
N ASN A 6 4.88 -1.80 3.94
CA ASN A 6 4.43 -1.61 5.31
C ASN A 6 5.44 -0.86 6.18
N LEU A 7 6.71 -1.28 6.14
CA LEU A 7 7.78 -0.64 6.90
C LEU A 7 8.00 0.80 6.43
N PHE A 8 8.09 1.01 5.11
CA PHE A 8 8.38 2.33 4.54
C PHE A 8 7.19 3.29 4.71
N TYR A 9 5.95 2.82 4.61
CA TYR A 9 4.76 3.62 4.93
C TYR A 9 4.73 3.98 6.43
N GLY A 10 5.00 3.02 7.32
CA GLY A 10 5.08 3.27 8.77
C GLY A 10 6.21 4.23 9.16
N MET A 11 7.29 4.27 8.39
CA MET A 11 8.41 5.21 8.56
C MET A 11 8.19 6.56 7.85
N ASN A 12 7.00 6.80 7.29
CA ASN A 12 6.65 8.02 6.56
C ASN A 12 7.49 8.29 5.29
N TYR A 13 8.11 7.24 4.72
CA TYR A 13 8.87 7.33 3.46
C TYR A 13 7.98 7.17 2.23
N LEU A 14 6.84 6.51 2.38
CA LEU A 14 5.86 6.31 1.31
C LEU A 14 4.55 6.98 1.70
N SER A 15 3.92 7.64 0.73
CA SER A 15 2.58 8.17 0.88
C SER A 15 1.56 7.10 0.55
N LYS A 16 0.31 7.34 0.93
CA LYS A 16 -0.80 6.43 0.63
C LYS A 16 -0.96 6.20 -0.88
N GLU A 17 -0.67 7.23 -1.68
CA GLU A 17 -0.65 7.16 -3.14
C GLU A 17 0.40 6.17 -3.67
N ASP A 18 1.61 6.14 -3.10
CA ASP A 18 2.64 5.18 -3.50
C ASP A 18 2.22 3.73 -3.23
N VAL A 19 1.57 3.49 -2.08
CA VAL A 19 1.04 2.17 -1.73
C VAL A 19 -0.16 1.81 -2.62
N TYR A 20 -0.96 2.81 -3.01
CA TYR A 20 -2.09 2.64 -3.93
C TYR A 20 -1.61 2.25 -5.34
N GLU A 21 -0.58 2.92 -5.86
CA GLU A 21 0.02 2.57 -7.14
C GLU A 21 0.70 1.19 -7.09
N ALA A 22 1.35 0.85 -5.98
CA ALA A 22 1.89 -0.49 -5.78
C ALA A 22 0.81 -1.58 -5.84
N ALA A 23 -0.36 -1.34 -5.23
CA ALA A 23 -1.49 -2.24 -5.34
C ALA A 23 -2.06 -2.29 -6.77
N ARG A 24 -2.10 -1.14 -7.47
CA ARG A 24 -2.55 -1.03 -8.86
C ARG A 24 -1.65 -1.81 -9.82
N TRP A 25 -0.34 -1.75 -9.61
CA TRP A 25 0.66 -2.44 -10.45
C TRP A 25 0.81 -3.92 -10.10
N GLY A 26 0.09 -4.41 -9.07
CA GLY A 26 0.18 -5.78 -8.60
C GLY A 26 1.46 -6.10 -7.82
N CYS A 27 2.18 -5.07 -7.34
CA CYS A 27 3.31 -5.25 -6.42
C CYS A 27 2.87 -5.75 -5.05
N ILE A 28 1.65 -5.38 -4.64
CA ILE A 28 0.95 -5.87 -3.44
C ILE A 28 -0.51 -6.15 -3.78
N THR A 29 -1.17 -6.97 -2.99
CA THR A 29 -2.61 -7.24 -3.10
C THR A 29 -3.45 -6.11 -2.48
N LYS A 30 -4.75 -6.09 -2.80
CA LYS A 30 -5.70 -5.12 -2.24
C LYS A 30 -5.90 -5.29 -0.72
N GLU A 31 -5.79 -6.53 -0.23
CA GLU A 31 -5.83 -6.85 1.20
C GLU A 31 -4.57 -6.35 1.93
N GLU A 32 -3.41 -6.48 1.28
CA GLU A 32 -2.15 -5.95 1.78
C GLU A 32 -2.15 -4.41 1.81
N TYR A 33 -2.69 -3.75 0.78
CA TYR A 33 -2.90 -2.30 0.80
C TYR A 33 -3.74 -1.85 1.99
N LYS A 34 -4.84 -2.57 2.27
CA LYS A 34 -5.70 -2.29 3.43
C LYS A 34 -4.99 -2.49 4.75
N THR A 35 -4.10 -3.46 4.83
CA THR A 35 -3.31 -3.69 6.05
C THR A 35 -2.26 -2.59 6.27
N ILE A 36 -1.64 -2.09 5.20
CA ILE A 36 -0.62 -1.01 5.28
C ILE A 36 -1.26 0.33 5.60
N THR A 37 -2.32 0.69 4.86
CA THR A 37 -2.91 2.04 4.91
C THR A 37 -4.05 2.14 5.92
N GLY A 38 -4.67 1.02 6.29
CA GLY A 38 -5.89 0.97 7.10
C GLY A 38 -7.17 1.23 6.30
N GLU A 39 -7.07 1.48 5.00
CA GLU A 39 -8.21 1.85 4.14
C GLU A 39 -8.45 0.84 3.04
N ASP A 40 -9.72 0.66 2.66
CA ASP A 40 -10.06 -0.21 1.53
C ASP A 40 -9.50 0.35 0.22
N TYR A 41 -9.02 -0.54 -0.64
CA TYR A 41 -8.58 -0.18 -1.97
C TYR A 41 -9.80 0.09 -2.85
N VAL A 42 -10.13 1.37 -3.06
CA VAL A 42 -11.24 1.79 -3.93
C VAL A 42 -10.68 2.14 -5.29
N GLU A 43 -11.00 1.32 -6.30
CA GLU A 43 -10.70 1.65 -7.70
C GLU A 43 -11.67 2.73 -8.20
N PRO A 44 -11.18 3.78 -8.88
CA PRO A 44 -12.02 4.77 -9.55
C PRO A 44 -12.72 4.21 -10.80
#